data_AF-A0A2E7UMM9-F1
#
_entry.id   AF-A0A2E7UMM9-F1
#
_cell.length_a   1.000
_cell.length_b   1.000
_cell.length_c   1.000
_cell.angle_alpha   90.00
_cell.angle_beta   90.00
_cell.angle_gamma   90.00
#
_symmetry.space_group_name_H-M   'P 1'
#
loop_
_entity.id
_entity.type
_entity.pdbx_description
1 polymer ?
#
loop_
_entity_poly.entity_id
_entity_poly.type
_entity_poly.pdbx_seq_one_letter_code
_entity_poly.pdbx_strand_id
1 'polypeptide(L)'
;MGHGTSSFRHAVRSVRDRVAASSNRRLRPLIEEIVVQYLPTGPVLASRELEAPALLLSDESKRLQEVEMQLDAIADSLSPPTGPFHLGMTMAAVLRRHVEARDVLAAVGLPGCGGCSVRHDETLEEAIEAYAFDGPDLLGRLNALLI
;
A
#
# COMPACT_ATOMS: atom_id res chain seq x y z
N MET A 1 2.72 21.56 -7.62
CA MET A 1 3.59 20.46 -8.11
C MET A 1 3.03 19.13 -7.60
N GLY A 2 2.44 18.29 -8.45
CA GLY A 2 1.58 17.16 -8.03
C GLY A 2 1.97 15.79 -8.63
N HIS A 3 3.26 15.49 -8.74
CA HIS A 3 3.73 14.33 -9.53
C HIS A 3 4.06 13.06 -8.72
N GLY A 4 4.00 13.07 -7.39
CA GLY A 4 4.44 11.94 -6.55
C GLY A 4 3.43 10.78 -6.44
N THR A 5 2.15 11.06 -6.21
CA THR A 5 1.13 10.02 -5.93
C THR A 5 0.66 9.27 -7.18
N SER A 6 0.73 9.92 -8.35
CA SER A 6 0.42 9.31 -9.64
C SER A 6 1.47 8.25 -10.02
N SER A 7 2.75 8.53 -9.75
CA SER A 7 3.87 7.65 -10.08
C SER A 7 3.85 6.34 -9.29
N PHE A 8 3.53 6.39 -8.00
CA PHE A 8 3.45 5.20 -7.15
C PHE A 8 2.26 4.31 -7.52
N ARG A 9 1.08 4.88 -7.77
CA ARG A 9 -0.09 4.11 -8.25
C ARG A 9 0.18 3.48 -9.61
N HIS A 10 0.90 4.18 -10.50
CA HIS A 10 1.35 3.61 -11.77
C HIS A 10 2.35 2.47 -11.58
N ALA A 11 3.27 2.58 -10.62
CA ALA A 11 4.23 1.53 -10.31
C ALA A 11 3.53 0.28 -9.76
N VAL A 12 2.59 0.43 -8.82
CA VAL A 12 1.78 -0.67 -8.28
C VAL A 12 0.94 -1.32 -9.37
N ARG A 13 0.29 -0.53 -10.23
CA ARG A 13 -0.48 -1.05 -11.37
C ARG A 13 0.40 -1.80 -12.37
N SER A 14 1.57 -1.25 -12.69
CA SER A 14 2.57 -1.89 -13.56
C SER A 14 3.10 -3.20 -12.97
N VAL A 15 3.30 -3.28 -11.65
CA VAL A 15 3.70 -4.54 -10.99
C VAL A 15 2.56 -5.56 -11.04
N ARG A 16 1.31 -5.14 -10.76
CA ARG A 16 0.11 -5.98 -10.91
C ARG A 16 -0.03 -6.53 -12.33
N ASP A 17 0.14 -5.69 -13.34
CA ASP A 17 0.04 -6.11 -14.75
C ASP A 17 1.17 -7.07 -15.13
N ARG A 18 2.39 -6.87 -14.61
CA ARG A 18 3.53 -7.78 -14.84
C ARG A 18 3.36 -9.11 -14.11
N VAL A 19 2.82 -9.11 -12.89
CA VAL A 19 2.53 -10.34 -12.14
C VAL A 19 1.41 -11.11 -12.83
N ALA A 20 0.32 -10.44 -13.21
CA ALA A 20 -0.77 -11.06 -13.97
C ALA A 20 -0.29 -11.62 -15.32
N ALA A 21 0.55 -10.89 -16.05
CA ALA A 21 1.13 -11.33 -17.32
C ALA A 21 2.13 -12.49 -17.13
N SER A 22 2.95 -12.47 -16.07
CA SER A 22 3.87 -13.55 -15.72
C SER A 22 3.12 -14.83 -15.33
N SER A 23 2.08 -14.70 -14.50
CA SER A 23 1.21 -15.80 -14.11
C SER A 23 0.49 -16.38 -15.32
N ASN A 24 -0.09 -15.55 -16.20
CA ASN A 24 -0.69 -16.04 -17.44
C ASN A 24 0.32 -16.71 -18.38
N ARG A 25 1.54 -16.19 -18.49
CA ARG A 25 2.60 -16.77 -19.34
C ARG A 25 3.10 -18.12 -18.81
N ARG A 26 3.06 -18.36 -17.50
CA ARG A 26 3.44 -19.65 -16.88
C ARG A 26 2.30 -20.66 -16.84
N LEU A 27 1.07 -20.20 -16.56
CA LEU A 27 -0.09 -21.07 -16.43
C LEU A 27 -0.63 -21.52 -17.80
N ARG A 28 -0.57 -20.68 -18.82
CA ARG A 28 -1.11 -21.02 -20.15
C ARG A 28 -0.47 -22.23 -20.82
N PRO A 29 0.87 -22.43 -20.87
CA PRO A 29 1.44 -23.64 -21.43
C PRO A 29 1.11 -24.89 -20.60
N LEU A 30 0.98 -24.78 -19.26
CA LEU A 30 0.55 -25.90 -18.41
C LEU A 30 -0.91 -26.28 -18.66
N ILE A 31 -1.79 -25.29 -18.85
CA ILE A 31 -3.20 -25.51 -19.21
C ILE A 31 -3.30 -26.11 -20.63
N GLU A 32 -2.54 -25.61 -21.60
CA GLU A 32 -2.51 -26.15 -22.95
C GLU A 32 -1.94 -27.59 -22.98
N GLU A 33 -0.92 -27.91 -22.19
CA GLU A 33 -0.36 -29.26 -22.06
C GLU A 33 -1.34 -30.25 -21.41
N ILE A 34 -2.09 -29.80 -20.37
CA ILE A 34 -3.17 -30.60 -19.75
C ILE A 34 -4.32 -30.83 -20.74
N VAL A 35 -4.72 -29.80 -21.50
CA VAL A 35 -5.81 -29.91 -22.49
C VAL A 35 -5.43 -30.82 -23.66
N VAL A 36 -4.15 -30.81 -24.09
CA VAL A 36 -3.67 -31.67 -25.18
C VAL A 36 -3.44 -33.12 -24.75
N GLN A 37 -3.03 -33.38 -23.50
CA GLN A 37 -2.82 -34.74 -22.99
C GLN A 37 -4.10 -35.45 -22.49
N TYR A 38 -5.15 -34.71 -22.13
CA TYR A 38 -6.36 -35.27 -21.48
C TYR A 38 -7.68 -35.01 -22.24
N LEU A 39 -7.65 -34.99 -23.57
CA LEU A 39 -8.87 -35.06 -24.40
C LEU A 39 -9.11 -36.51 -24.85
N PRO A 40 -9.80 -37.36 -24.05
CA PRO A 40 -10.15 -38.70 -24.48
C PRO A 40 -11.33 -38.64 -25.47
N THR A 41 -11.09 -39.10 -26.70
CA THR A 41 -12.16 -39.72 -27.50
C THR A 41 -12.50 -41.08 -26.85
N GLY A 42 -13.25 -41.08 -25.75
CA GLY A 42 -13.69 -42.31 -25.07
C GLY A 42 -14.34 -42.08 -23.70
N PRO A 43 -15.30 -42.91 -23.27
CA PRO A 43 -16.21 -42.57 -22.18
C PRO A 43 -15.57 -42.77 -20.79
N VAL A 44 -15.60 -41.69 -20.01
CA VAL A 44 -15.84 -41.61 -18.55
C VAL A 44 -15.16 -42.67 -17.67
N LEU A 45 -13.87 -42.46 -17.38
CA LEU A 45 -13.21 -42.99 -16.17
C LEU A 45 -12.14 -41.99 -15.71
N ALA A 46 -12.50 -40.82 -15.17
CA ALA A 46 -11.48 -39.88 -14.64
C ALA A 46 -11.99 -38.86 -13.61
N SER A 47 -13.09 -39.10 -12.89
CA SER A 47 -13.64 -38.08 -11.96
C SER A 47 -12.87 -37.94 -10.63
N ARG A 48 -11.82 -38.74 -10.37
CA ARG A 48 -11.09 -38.75 -9.08
C ARG A 48 -9.65 -38.23 -9.12
N GLU A 49 -9.02 -38.14 -10.30
CA GLU A 49 -7.60 -37.71 -10.39
C GLU A 49 -7.43 -36.21 -10.67
N LEU A 50 -8.51 -35.51 -11.05
CA LEU A 50 -8.52 -34.05 -11.23
C LEU A 50 -8.76 -33.25 -9.92
N GLU A 51 -9.13 -33.92 -8.82
CA GLU A 51 -9.45 -33.25 -7.55
C GLU A 51 -8.19 -32.73 -6.83
N ALA A 52 -7.06 -33.44 -6.92
CA ALA A 52 -5.82 -33.05 -6.26
C ALA A 52 -5.16 -31.77 -6.82
N PRO A 53 -5.01 -31.58 -8.15
CA PRO A 53 -4.46 -30.33 -8.69
C PRO A 53 -5.42 -29.14 -8.52
N ALA A 54 -6.74 -29.36 -8.56
CA ALA A 54 -7.73 -28.30 -8.32
C ALA A 54 -7.67 -27.75 -6.88
N LEU A 55 -7.45 -28.61 -5.89
CA LEU A 55 -7.28 -28.21 -4.48
C LEU A 55 -6.01 -27.39 -4.26
N LEU A 56 -4.87 -27.80 -4.84
CA LEU A 56 -3.60 -27.05 -4.72
C LEU A 56 -3.69 -25.66 -5.40
N LEU A 57 -4.29 -25.59 -6.58
CA LEU A 57 -4.54 -24.30 -7.26
C LEU A 57 -5.50 -23.40 -6.47
N SER A 58 -6.45 -23.98 -5.75
CA SER A 58 -7.37 -23.23 -4.88
C SER A 58 -6.68 -22.65 -3.64
N ASP A 59 -5.74 -23.38 -3.05
CA ASP A 59 -4.99 -22.92 -1.87
C ASP A 59 -3.93 -21.89 -2.24
N GLU A 60 -3.26 -22.03 -3.38
CA GLU A 60 -2.38 -20.99 -3.92
C GLU A 60 -3.15 -19.72 -4.29
N SER A 61 -4.33 -19.85 -4.90
CA SER A 61 -5.18 -18.70 -5.23
C SER A 61 -5.66 -17.96 -3.98
N LYS A 62 -6.04 -18.68 -2.91
CA LYS A 62 -6.40 -18.07 -1.62
C LYS A 62 -5.24 -17.31 -1.00
N ARG A 63 -4.03 -17.88 -1.02
CA ARG A 63 -2.82 -17.21 -0.51
C ARG A 63 -2.50 -15.95 -1.29
N LEU A 64 -2.61 -15.98 -2.62
CA LEU A 64 -2.41 -14.79 -3.45
C LEU A 64 -3.45 -13.71 -3.14
N GLN A 65 -4.71 -14.08 -2.99
CA GLN A 65 -5.79 -13.16 -2.64
C GLN A 65 -5.59 -12.53 -1.25
N GLU A 66 -5.11 -13.31 -0.28
CA GLU A 66 -4.76 -12.81 1.05
C GLU A 66 -3.61 -11.81 0.99
N VAL A 67 -2.56 -12.11 0.22
CA VAL A 67 -1.43 -11.19 0.00
C VAL A 67 -1.88 -9.91 -0.72
N GLU A 68 -2.74 -10.01 -1.73
CA GLU A 68 -3.29 -8.84 -2.43
C GLU A 68 -4.10 -7.95 -1.49
N MET A 69 -4.97 -8.55 -0.66
CA MET A 69 -5.73 -7.81 0.35
C MET A 69 -4.83 -7.11 1.38
N GLN A 70 -3.74 -7.77 1.80
CA GLN A 70 -2.75 -7.17 2.68
C GLN A 70 -2.02 -6.01 2.01
N LEU A 71 -1.65 -6.15 0.73
CA LEU A 71 -0.99 -5.09 -0.03
C LEU A 71 -1.90 -3.87 -0.24
N ASP A 72 -3.19 -4.09 -0.51
CA ASP A 72 -4.17 -3.00 -0.62
C ASP A 72 -4.35 -2.28 0.72
N ALA A 73 -4.48 -3.02 1.84
CA ALA A 73 -4.54 -2.44 3.18
C ALA A 73 -3.27 -1.63 3.54
N ILE A 74 -2.10 -2.13 3.15
CA ILE A 74 -0.83 -1.41 3.33
C ILE A 74 -0.81 -0.15 2.45
N ALA A 75 -1.20 -0.25 1.18
CA ALA A 75 -1.25 0.89 0.26
C ALA A 75 -2.21 1.99 0.74
N ASP A 76 -3.35 1.61 1.30
CA ASP A 76 -4.31 2.54 1.90
C ASP A 76 -3.73 3.19 3.16
N SER A 77 -3.06 2.42 4.03
CA SER A 77 -2.39 2.97 5.22
C SER A 77 -1.25 3.95 4.89
N LEU A 78 -0.58 3.74 3.75
CA LEU A 78 0.52 4.55 3.26
C LEU A 78 0.04 5.73 2.39
N SER A 79 -1.22 5.76 2.00
CA SER A 79 -1.75 6.87 1.21
C SER A 79 -1.63 8.18 2.00
N PRO A 80 -1.25 9.29 1.34
CA PRO A 80 -1.24 10.58 2.00
C PRO A 80 -2.65 10.89 2.52
N PRO A 81 -2.79 11.35 3.76
CA PRO A 81 -4.09 11.79 4.25
C PRO A 81 -4.62 12.92 3.36
N THR A 82 -5.94 13.05 3.27
CA THR A 82 -6.60 14.11 2.50
C THR A 82 -7.17 15.18 3.43
N GLY A 83 -7.43 16.37 2.90
CA GLY A 83 -7.93 17.50 3.70
C GLY A 83 -6.83 18.34 4.37
N PRO A 84 -7.23 19.25 5.28
CA PRO A 84 -6.33 20.10 6.05
C PRO A 84 -5.58 19.32 7.14
N PHE A 85 -4.45 19.86 7.60
CA PHE A 85 -3.78 19.38 8.79
C PHE A 85 -4.63 19.66 10.04
N HIS A 86 -4.67 18.69 10.96
CA HIS A 86 -5.40 18.77 12.22
C HIS A 86 -4.64 18.05 13.35
N LEU A 87 -4.96 18.37 14.60
CA LEU A 87 -4.23 17.90 15.80
C LEU A 87 -4.15 16.37 15.92
N GLY A 88 -5.21 15.65 15.55
CA GLY A 88 -5.22 14.18 15.59
C GLY A 88 -4.37 13.49 14.50
N MET A 89 -3.67 14.22 13.63
CA MET A 89 -2.77 13.59 12.66
C MET A 89 -1.46 13.16 13.34
N THR A 90 -1.01 11.94 13.02
CA THR A 90 0.32 11.48 13.44
C THR A 90 1.43 12.19 12.67
N MET A 91 2.63 12.24 13.23
CA MET A 91 3.82 12.79 12.56
C MET A 91 4.08 12.12 11.21
N ALA A 92 3.90 10.81 11.12
CA ALA A 92 4.03 10.11 9.85
C ALA A 92 2.98 10.58 8.83
N ALA A 93 1.73 10.82 9.25
CA ALA A 93 0.67 11.32 8.39
C ALA A 93 0.96 12.74 7.90
N VAL A 94 1.46 13.61 8.79
CA VAL A 94 1.88 14.98 8.46
C VAL A 94 2.99 15.00 7.41
N LEU A 95 4.05 14.21 7.61
CA LEU A 95 5.18 14.12 6.67
C LEU A 95 4.79 13.50 5.33
N ARG A 96 3.82 12.57 5.30
CA ARG A 96 3.26 12.03 4.04
C ARG A 96 2.36 13.04 3.33
N ARG A 97 1.70 13.94 4.06
CA ARG A 97 0.73 14.90 3.50
C ARG A 97 1.38 15.95 2.62
N HIS A 98 2.54 16.47 3.01
CA HIS A 98 3.24 17.53 2.30
C HIS A 98 4.76 17.43 2.49
N VAL A 99 5.53 17.55 1.40
CA VAL A 99 6.99 17.41 1.42
C VAL A 99 7.68 18.48 2.29
N GLU A 100 7.15 19.71 2.26
CA GLU A 100 7.69 20.85 3.03
C GLU A 100 7.20 20.87 4.50
N ALA A 101 6.30 19.96 4.90
CA ALA A 101 5.88 19.86 6.31
C ALA A 101 7.08 19.60 7.23
N ARG A 102 8.10 18.92 6.70
CA ARG A 102 9.39 18.72 7.38
C ARG A 102 10.04 20.02 7.83
N ASP A 103 10.03 21.03 6.98
CA ASP A 103 10.72 22.31 7.24
C ASP A 103 9.92 23.16 8.22
N VAL A 104 8.59 23.10 8.16
CA VAL A 104 7.71 23.73 9.15
C VAL A 104 7.92 23.14 10.54
N LEU A 105 7.98 21.80 10.64
CA LEU A 105 8.27 21.11 11.90
C LEU A 105 9.68 21.44 12.41
N ALA A 106 10.69 21.42 11.54
CA ALA A 106 12.06 21.78 11.90
C ALA A 106 12.18 23.21 12.43
N ALA A 107 11.43 24.15 11.86
CA ALA A 107 11.43 25.55 12.28
C ALA A 107 10.80 25.78 13.67
N VAL A 108 10.02 24.83 14.19
CA VAL A 108 9.55 24.86 15.59
C VAL A 108 10.40 23.98 16.52
N GLY A 109 11.51 23.42 16.03
CA GLY A 109 12.38 22.57 16.84
C GLY A 109 11.93 21.10 16.92
N LEU A 110 10.88 20.72 16.20
CA LEU A 110 10.54 19.30 15.99
C LEU A 110 11.46 18.75 14.91
N PRO A 111 12.27 17.74 15.21
CA PRO A 111 13.19 17.25 14.22
C PRO A 111 12.44 16.54 13.10
N GLY A 112 12.52 17.09 11.89
CA GLY A 112 11.85 16.57 10.70
C GLY A 112 12.43 15.26 10.14
N CYS A 113 13.05 14.42 10.97
CA CYS A 113 13.79 13.23 10.54
C CYS A 113 13.13 11.95 11.05
N GLY A 114 13.26 10.87 10.27
CA GLY A 114 12.72 9.51 10.49
C GLY A 114 13.11 8.79 11.79
N GLY A 115 13.78 9.47 12.73
CA GLY A 115 14.38 8.86 13.92
C GLY A 115 14.81 9.86 14.99
N CYS A 116 14.27 11.09 14.96
CA CYS A 116 14.64 12.12 15.90
C CYS A 116 13.45 12.35 16.87
N SER A 117 13.69 12.24 18.18
CA SER A 117 12.88 12.48 19.42
C SER A 117 11.35 12.31 19.44
N VAL A 118 10.66 12.56 18.34
CA VAL A 118 9.21 12.45 18.13
C VAL A 118 8.93 11.08 17.54
N ARG A 119 7.98 10.35 18.13
CA ARG A 119 7.64 9.02 17.62
C ARG A 119 6.77 9.19 16.37
N HIS A 120 6.94 8.34 15.36
CA HIS A 120 6.17 8.47 14.10
C HIS A 120 4.67 8.27 14.25
N ASP A 121 4.28 7.54 15.29
CA ASP A 121 2.92 7.29 15.74
C ASP A 121 2.38 8.38 16.68
N GLU A 122 3.22 9.29 17.18
CA GLU A 122 2.82 10.44 18.00
C GLU A 122 2.00 11.44 17.18
N THR A 123 0.91 11.92 17.76
CA THR A 123 0.04 12.93 17.18
C THR A 123 0.62 14.34 17.28
N LEU A 124 0.14 15.26 16.44
CA LEU A 124 0.48 16.68 16.57
C LEU A 124 0.11 17.21 17.96
N GLU A 125 -1.04 16.79 18.50
CA GLU A 125 -1.49 17.16 19.86
C GLU A 125 -0.48 16.74 20.92
N GLU A 126 -0.10 15.46 20.95
CA GLU A 126 0.88 14.92 21.90
C GLU A 126 2.24 15.62 21.77
N ALA A 127 2.70 15.87 20.54
CA ALA A 127 3.95 16.59 20.31
C ALA A 127 3.87 18.08 20.74
N ILE A 128 2.73 18.74 20.57
CA ILE A 128 2.52 20.11 21.05
C ILE A 128 2.57 20.15 22.57
N GLU A 129 1.93 19.20 23.24
CA GLU A 129 1.93 19.10 24.70
C GLU A 129 3.31 18.77 25.26
N ALA A 130 3.99 17.77 24.70
CA ALA A 130 5.29 17.29 25.18
C ALA A 130 6.41 18.33 25.06
N TYR A 131 6.34 19.18 24.04
CA TYR A 131 7.38 20.16 23.73
C TYR A 131 6.94 21.62 23.89
N ALA A 132 5.71 21.84 24.38
CA ALA A 132 5.12 23.15 24.71
C ALA A 132 5.11 24.15 23.53
N PHE A 133 4.67 23.72 22.35
CA PHE A 133 4.51 24.59 21.19
C PHE A 133 3.18 25.36 21.19
N ASP A 134 3.13 26.45 20.43
CA ASP A 134 1.86 27.10 20.08
C ASP A 134 1.15 26.26 19.00
N GLY A 135 0.18 25.45 19.43
CA GLY A 135 -0.58 24.56 18.55
C GLY A 135 -1.33 25.28 17.42
N PRO A 136 -2.10 26.35 17.71
CA PRO A 136 -2.71 27.20 16.69
C PRO A 136 -1.72 27.76 15.66
N ASP A 137 -0.57 28.29 16.09
CA ASP A 137 0.45 28.80 15.16
C ASP A 137 1.01 27.69 14.26
N LEU A 138 1.40 26.56 14.85
CA LEU A 138 1.93 25.41 14.10
C LEU A 138 0.92 24.89 13.07
N LEU A 139 -0.36 24.74 13.44
CA LEU A 139 -1.41 24.33 12.52
C LEU A 139 -1.66 25.37 11.41
N GLY A 140 -1.59 26.67 11.73
CA GLY A 140 -1.70 27.73 10.74
C GLY A 140 -0.60 27.63 9.69
N ARG A 141 0.64 27.43 10.13
CA ARG A 141 1.82 27.28 9.25
C ARG A 141 1.75 26.02 8.40
N LEU A 142 1.30 24.90 8.96
CA LEU A 142 1.11 23.65 8.20
C LEU A 142 0.00 23.79 7.16
N ASN A 143 -1.14 24.38 7.52
CA ASN A 143 -2.25 24.56 6.60
C ASN A 143 -1.96 25.58 5.49
N ALA A 144 -1.07 26.55 5.73
CA ALA A 144 -0.59 27.46 4.69
C ALA A 144 0.15 26.74 3.56
N LEU A 145 0.70 25.53 3.79
CA LEU A 145 1.33 24.70 2.75
C LEU A 145 0.32 24.13 1.74
N LEU A 146 -0.97 24.16 2.06
CA LEU A 146 -2.04 23.56 1.24
C LEU A 146 -2.75 24.56 0.33
N ILE A 147 -2.36 25.84 0.37
CA ILE A 147 -2.98 26.96 -0.35
C ILE A 147 -2.17 27.29 -1.61
#